data_AF-F5NSS7-F1
#
_entry.id   AF-F5NSS7-F1
#
_cell.length_a   1.000
_cell.length_b   1.000
_cell.length_c   1.000
_cell.angle_alpha   90.00
_cell.angle_beta   90.00
_cell.angle_gamma   90.00
#
_symmetry.space_group_name_H-M   'P 1'
#
loop_
_entity.id
_entity.type
_entity.pdbx_description
1 polymer ?
#
loop_
_entity_poly.entity_id
_entity_poly.type
_entity_poly.pdbx_seq_one_letter_code
_entity_poly.pdbx_strand_id
1 'polypeptide(L)'
;MKKSVLTAFITVVCATSSVMAADDNAITDGSVTFNGKVIAPACTLVAATKDSVVTLPNVSATKLQTNGAVSGVKTDVPIALEGCDVTVTKNATFTFSGTADGVQPTAFANQATTDAATNVALQMYLPDGSTSVTPGTETSNIQLADSVMTPTY
;
A
#
# COMPACT_ATOMS: atom_id res chain seq x y z
N MET A 1 37.43 -70.98 -19.05
CA MET A 1 38.89 -70.91 -19.27
C MET A 1 39.32 -69.50 -18.84
N LYS A 2 40.17 -69.17 -17.87
CA LYS A 2 41.16 -69.80 -16.95
C LYS A 2 40.96 -69.06 -15.60
N LYS A 3 40.65 -69.70 -14.47
CA LYS A 3 41.57 -70.27 -13.45
C LYS A 3 42.88 -69.48 -13.27
N SER A 4 43.05 -68.82 -12.12
CA SER A 4 44.00 -69.28 -11.09
C SER A 4 43.89 -68.46 -9.80
N VAL A 5 43.54 -69.16 -8.73
CA VAL A 5 43.70 -68.81 -7.32
C VAL A 5 45.08 -69.34 -6.90
N LEU A 6 45.89 -68.56 -6.17
CA LEU A 6 46.98 -69.11 -5.34
C LEU A 6 47.26 -68.23 -4.11
N THR A 7 47.14 -68.90 -2.98
CA THR A 7 47.36 -68.57 -1.56
C THR A 7 48.81 -68.19 -1.23
N ALA A 8 49.04 -67.29 -0.24
CA ALA A 8 49.83 -67.55 0.99
C ALA A 8 50.17 -66.28 1.81
N PHE A 9 50.03 -66.41 3.13
CA PHE A 9 50.36 -65.47 4.20
C PHE A 9 51.87 -65.32 4.43
N ILE A 10 52.35 -64.10 4.72
CA ILE A 10 53.50 -63.83 5.61
C ILE A 10 53.22 -62.54 6.39
N THR A 11 53.05 -62.68 7.70
CA THR A 11 53.13 -61.60 8.70
C THR A 11 54.61 -61.26 8.94
N VAL A 12 55.00 -59.99 8.74
CA VAL A 12 56.27 -59.44 9.24
C VAL A 12 55.99 -58.11 9.96
N VAL A 13 56.40 -58.11 11.23
CA VAL A 13 56.47 -57.01 12.18
C VAL A 13 57.72 -56.16 11.89
N CYS A 14 57.61 -54.81 11.93
CA CYS A 14 58.42 -53.88 12.75
C CYS A 14 58.53 -52.45 12.17
N ALA A 15 58.40 -51.50 13.10
CA ALA A 15 59.16 -50.25 13.23
C ALA A 15 58.88 -49.05 12.29
N THR A 16 58.21 -48.06 12.89
CA THR A 16 58.49 -46.61 12.86
C THR A 16 59.12 -46.01 11.60
N SER A 17 58.30 -45.30 10.84
CA SER A 17 58.75 -44.14 10.06
C SER A 17 57.75 -42.99 10.30
N SER A 18 58.20 -41.98 11.06
CA SER A 18 57.58 -40.67 11.11
C SER A 18 57.74 -40.03 9.74
N VAL A 19 56.62 -39.82 9.03
CA VAL A 19 56.58 -39.01 7.80
C VAL A 19 55.56 -37.90 8.00
N MET A 20 56.14 -36.70 8.09
CA MET A 20 55.68 -35.37 7.72
C MET A 20 54.17 -35.07 7.66
N ALA A 21 53.82 -34.01 8.38
CA ALA A 21 52.60 -33.24 8.27
C ALA A 21 52.18 -33.03 6.80
N ALA A 22 51.00 -33.53 6.46
CA ALA A 22 50.12 -32.79 5.57
C ALA A 22 49.36 -31.83 6.49
N ASP A 23 49.72 -30.55 6.42
CA ASP A 23 48.86 -29.44 6.78
C ASP A 23 47.66 -29.50 5.82
N ASP A 24 46.71 -30.39 6.11
CA ASP A 24 45.38 -30.29 5.53
C ASP A 24 44.70 -29.17 6.31
N ASN A 25 45.11 -27.94 6.02
CA ASN A 25 44.29 -26.77 6.28
C ASN A 25 43.07 -26.92 5.37
N ALA A 26 42.17 -27.82 5.77
CA ALA A 26 40.83 -27.90 5.27
C ALA A 26 40.32 -26.47 5.26
N ILE A 27 40.05 -25.97 4.05
CA ILE A 27 39.43 -24.67 3.83
C ILE A 27 38.25 -24.64 4.78
N THR A 28 38.33 -23.75 5.77
CA THR A 28 37.28 -23.65 6.78
C THR A 28 36.09 -23.10 6.04
N ASP A 29 35.07 -23.94 5.82
CA ASP A 29 33.84 -23.53 5.17
C ASP A 29 33.30 -22.27 5.87
N GLY A 30 33.32 -21.15 5.17
CA GLY A 30 32.79 -19.88 5.64
C GLY A 30 31.29 -19.82 5.38
N SER A 31 30.51 -19.34 6.34
CA SER A 31 29.08 -19.09 6.11
C SER A 31 28.86 -17.67 5.57
N VAL A 32 28.03 -17.57 4.53
CA VAL A 32 27.51 -16.29 4.04
C VAL A 32 26.06 -16.17 4.50
N THR A 33 25.80 -15.24 5.41
CA THR A 33 24.44 -14.96 5.90
C THR A 33 23.88 -13.72 5.20
N PHE A 34 22.84 -13.92 4.40
CA PHE A 34 22.08 -12.83 3.78
C PHE A 34 20.94 -12.41 4.70
N ASN A 35 21.05 -11.23 5.29
CA ASN A 35 19.98 -10.61 6.06
C ASN A 35 19.29 -9.57 5.19
N GLY A 36 17.98 -9.74 4.95
CA GLY A 36 17.17 -8.80 4.20
C GLY A 36 15.77 -8.71 4.79
N LYS A 37 15.18 -7.51 4.71
CA LYS A 37 13.78 -7.27 5.07
C LYS A 37 13.04 -6.80 3.82
N VAL A 38 12.06 -7.58 3.37
CA VAL A 38 11.13 -7.17 2.31
C VAL A 38 10.08 -6.27 2.93
N ILE A 39 9.93 -5.05 2.40
CA ILE A 39 8.87 -4.11 2.77
C ILE A 39 7.90 -3.97 1.61
N ALA A 40 6.61 -3.79 1.91
CA ALA A 40 5.62 -3.46 0.91
C ALA A 40 5.94 -2.07 0.32
N PRO A 41 5.86 -1.88 -1.02
CA PRO A 41 6.00 -0.55 -1.60
C PRO A 41 4.86 0.35 -1.11
N ALA A 42 5.19 1.59 -0.76
CA ALA A 42 4.19 2.61 -0.47
C ALA A 42 3.53 3.07 -1.77
N CYS A 43 2.20 3.23 -1.76
CA CYS A 43 1.46 3.89 -2.83
C CYS A 43 1.89 5.35 -2.96
N THR A 44 2.02 5.84 -4.19
CA THR A 44 2.31 7.25 -4.45
C THR A 44 1.05 7.94 -4.98
N LEU A 45 0.72 9.13 -4.44
CA LEU A 45 -0.36 9.96 -4.98
C LEU A 45 0.04 10.48 -6.36
N VAL A 46 -0.83 10.29 -7.36
CA VAL A 46 -0.59 10.81 -8.71
C VAL A 46 -0.54 12.33 -8.70
N ALA A 47 0.46 12.92 -9.34
CA ALA A 47 0.66 14.37 -9.32
C ALA A 47 -0.56 15.17 -9.82
N ALA A 48 -1.30 14.62 -10.80
CA ALA A 48 -2.49 15.24 -11.36
C ALA A 48 -3.65 15.41 -10.34
N THR A 49 -3.73 14.55 -9.32
CA THR A 49 -4.78 14.66 -8.28
C THR A 49 -4.39 15.54 -7.11
N LYS A 50 -3.12 15.97 -7.04
CA LYS A 50 -2.60 16.80 -5.95
C LYS A 50 -3.29 18.18 -5.87
N ASP A 51 -3.49 18.82 -7.02
CA ASP A 51 -4.03 20.18 -7.15
C ASP A 51 -5.26 20.20 -8.07
N SER A 52 -6.19 19.27 -7.85
CA SER A 52 -7.42 19.15 -8.63
C SER A 52 -8.49 20.14 -8.18
N VAL A 53 -9.13 20.81 -9.14
CA VAL A 53 -10.33 21.61 -8.92
C VAL A 53 -11.55 20.76 -9.30
N VAL A 54 -12.44 20.51 -8.33
CA VAL A 54 -13.70 19.79 -8.54
C VAL A 54 -14.84 20.79 -8.66
N THR A 55 -15.41 20.91 -9.86
CA THR A 55 -16.56 21.76 -10.11
C THR A 55 -17.85 21.03 -9.75
N LEU A 56 -18.55 21.53 -8.73
CA LEU A 56 -19.87 21.01 -8.36
C LEU A 56 -20.95 21.59 -9.29
N PRO A 57 -21.95 20.79 -9.69
CA PRO A 57 -23.09 21.29 -10.44
C PRO A 57 -24.00 22.17 -9.58
N ASN A 58 -24.83 22.98 -10.24
CA ASN A 58 -25.83 23.78 -9.55
C ASN A 58 -26.86 22.87 -8.85
N VAL A 59 -27.19 23.21 -7.60
CA VAL A 59 -28.21 22.55 -6.79
C VAL A 59 -29.37 23.50 -6.53
N SER A 60 -30.60 23.00 -6.61
CA SER A 60 -31.79 23.80 -6.29
C SER A 60 -31.92 24.01 -4.78
N ALA A 61 -32.15 25.26 -4.36
CA ALA A 61 -32.41 25.61 -2.96
C ALA A 61 -33.63 24.88 -2.38
N THR A 62 -34.61 24.48 -3.22
CA THR A 62 -35.77 23.69 -2.78
C THR A 62 -35.39 22.34 -2.19
N LYS A 63 -34.21 21.79 -2.56
CA LYS A 63 -33.70 20.54 -1.98
C LYS A 63 -33.04 20.71 -0.61
N LEU A 64 -32.78 21.94 -0.17
CA LEU A 64 -32.01 22.28 1.03
C LEU A 64 -32.81 23.15 2.01
N GLN A 65 -34.13 23.01 2.02
CA GLN A 65 -35.03 23.88 2.81
C GLN A 65 -35.00 23.61 4.31
N THR A 66 -34.54 22.43 4.73
CA THR A 66 -34.47 22.03 6.14
C THR A 66 -33.04 21.81 6.57
N ASN A 67 -32.72 22.13 7.82
CA ASN A 67 -31.40 21.86 8.37
C ASN A 67 -31.05 20.37 8.26
N GLY A 68 -29.82 20.07 7.83
CA GLY A 68 -29.35 18.69 7.59
C GLY A 68 -29.85 18.05 6.29
N ALA A 69 -30.65 18.73 5.46
CA ALA A 69 -30.99 18.22 4.13
C ALA A 69 -29.76 18.14 3.23
N VAL A 70 -29.67 17.06 2.45
CA VAL A 70 -28.62 16.86 1.44
C VAL A 70 -29.21 16.98 0.04
N SER A 71 -28.49 17.60 -0.89
CA SER A 71 -28.98 17.86 -2.25
C SER A 71 -29.23 16.58 -3.06
N GLY A 72 -28.59 15.48 -2.66
CA GLY A 72 -28.54 14.20 -3.38
C GLY A 72 -27.72 14.26 -4.67
N VAL A 73 -27.20 15.43 -5.04
CA VAL A 73 -26.33 15.59 -6.21
C VAL A 73 -24.89 15.32 -5.75
N LYS A 74 -24.25 14.34 -6.37
CA LYS A 74 -22.90 13.88 -6.03
C LYS A 74 -21.94 14.20 -7.17
N THR A 75 -20.71 14.52 -6.82
CA THR A 75 -19.60 14.72 -7.75
C THR A 75 -18.39 13.99 -7.19
N ASP A 76 -17.78 13.16 -8.01
CA ASP A 76 -16.63 12.36 -7.58
C ASP A 76 -15.39 13.24 -7.46
N VAL A 77 -14.61 13.00 -6.41
CA VAL A 77 -13.30 13.62 -6.22
C VAL A 77 -12.25 12.62 -6.72
N PRO A 78 -11.53 12.91 -7.82
CA PRO A 78 -10.56 11.98 -8.36
C PRO A 78 -9.31 11.93 -7.46
N ILE A 79 -9.09 10.80 -6.80
CA ILE A 79 -7.86 10.50 -6.07
C ILE A 79 -7.27 9.24 -6.69
N ALA A 80 -6.15 9.40 -7.39
CA ALA A 80 -5.45 8.30 -8.02
C ALA A 80 -4.16 8.01 -7.25
N LEU A 81 -3.92 6.73 -7.01
CA LEU A 81 -2.67 6.22 -6.45
C LEU A 81 -1.98 5.34 -7.49
N GLU A 82 -0.66 5.48 -7.62
CA GLU A 82 0.18 4.66 -8.50
C GLU A 82 1.17 3.84 -7.69
N GLY A 83 1.61 2.72 -8.25
CA GLY A 83 2.61 1.83 -7.63
C GLY A 83 2.08 1.05 -6.42
N CYS A 84 0.77 0.97 -6.23
CA CYS A 84 0.17 0.15 -5.19
C CYS A 84 0.19 -1.33 -5.59
N ASP A 85 0.87 -2.16 -4.78
CA ASP A 85 0.62 -3.60 -4.81
C ASP A 85 -0.61 -3.91 -3.95
N VAL A 86 -1.78 -4.01 -4.58
CA VAL A 86 -3.05 -4.27 -3.88
C VAL A 86 -3.16 -5.70 -3.32
N THR A 87 -2.23 -6.60 -3.67
CA THR A 87 -2.16 -7.94 -3.05
C THR A 87 -1.63 -7.85 -1.61
N VAL A 88 -0.77 -6.86 -1.35
CA VAL A 88 -0.15 -6.59 -0.05
C VAL A 88 -0.87 -5.47 0.69
N THR A 89 -1.14 -4.35 0.01
CA THR A 89 -1.78 -3.15 0.57
C THR A 89 -3.20 -3.03 0.05
N LYS A 90 -4.15 -3.62 0.78
CA LYS A 90 -5.57 -3.66 0.37
C LYS A 90 -6.34 -2.38 0.63
N ASN A 91 -5.88 -1.58 1.59
CA ASN A 91 -6.62 -0.44 2.10
C ASN A 91 -5.70 0.77 2.24
N ALA A 92 -6.29 1.96 2.08
CA ALA A 92 -5.69 3.22 2.48
C ALA A 92 -6.66 3.99 3.38
N THR A 93 -6.11 4.84 4.23
CA THR A 93 -6.85 5.87 4.96
C THR A 93 -6.43 7.23 4.42
N PHE A 94 -7.34 8.19 4.50
CA PHE A 94 -7.10 9.56 4.07
C PHE A 94 -7.56 10.51 5.16
N THR A 95 -6.94 11.69 5.23
CA THR A 95 -7.44 12.79 6.06
C THR A 95 -7.71 13.96 5.14
N PHE A 96 -8.97 14.37 5.08
CA PHE A 96 -9.39 15.55 4.32
C PHE A 96 -9.46 16.74 5.26
N SER A 97 -8.55 17.70 5.08
CA SER A 97 -8.49 18.89 5.92
C SER A 97 -9.20 20.08 5.27
N GLY A 98 -9.84 20.90 6.09
CA GLY A 98 -10.52 22.12 5.67
C GLY A 98 -11.22 22.76 6.87
N THR A 99 -11.78 23.95 6.68
CA THR A 99 -12.58 24.60 7.71
C THR A 99 -13.89 23.84 7.89
N ALA A 100 -14.15 23.35 9.09
CA ALA A 100 -15.44 22.77 9.43
C ALA A 100 -16.54 23.84 9.49
N ASP A 101 -17.75 23.49 9.08
CA ASP A 101 -18.89 24.40 9.21
C ASP A 101 -19.24 24.64 10.69
N GLY A 102 -19.60 25.88 11.03
CA GLY A 102 -19.85 26.29 12.42
C GLY A 102 -21.17 25.74 13.00
N VAL A 103 -22.12 25.34 12.14
CA VAL A 103 -23.41 24.77 12.55
C VAL A 103 -23.39 23.25 12.39
N GLN A 104 -22.75 22.73 11.35
CA GLN A 104 -22.61 21.31 11.04
C GLN A 104 -21.13 20.88 10.96
N PRO A 105 -20.44 20.65 12.09
CA PRO A 105 -18.98 20.39 12.12
C PRO A 105 -18.52 19.13 11.37
N THR A 106 -19.43 18.26 10.95
CA THR A 106 -19.19 17.08 10.12
C THR A 106 -19.15 17.38 8.61
N ALA A 107 -19.35 18.65 8.23
CA ALA A 107 -19.31 19.14 6.86
C ALA A 107 -18.28 20.28 6.72
N PHE A 108 -17.84 20.53 5.50
CA PHE A 108 -16.88 21.58 5.17
C PHE A 108 -17.60 22.91 4.93
N ALA A 109 -17.12 23.98 5.54
CA ALA A 109 -17.69 25.31 5.39
C ALA A 109 -17.65 25.78 3.93
N ASN A 110 -18.69 26.51 3.50
CA ASN A 110 -18.66 27.19 2.20
C ASN A 110 -17.71 28.40 2.28
N GLN A 111 -16.61 28.34 1.52
CA GLN A 111 -15.56 29.38 1.51
C GLN A 111 -15.70 30.38 0.36
N ALA A 112 -16.79 30.32 -0.42
CA ALA A 112 -17.02 31.27 -1.51
C ALA A 112 -17.07 32.71 -0.99
N THR A 113 -16.38 33.62 -1.68
CA THR A 113 -16.31 35.05 -1.31
C THR A 113 -17.24 35.93 -2.15
N THR A 114 -17.71 35.42 -3.29
CA THR A 114 -18.62 36.13 -4.22
C THR A 114 -19.84 35.26 -4.49
N ASP A 115 -21.03 35.86 -4.52
CA ASP A 115 -22.32 35.18 -4.73
C ASP A 115 -22.52 33.92 -3.88
N ALA A 116 -21.97 33.94 -2.65
CA ALA A 116 -21.93 32.79 -1.77
C ALA A 116 -23.33 32.42 -1.28
N ALA A 117 -23.72 31.17 -1.54
CA ALA A 117 -24.89 30.59 -0.90
C ALA A 117 -24.69 30.55 0.64
N THR A 118 -25.66 31.07 1.37
CA THR A 118 -25.67 31.07 2.85
C THR A 118 -26.38 29.84 3.39
N ASN A 119 -26.03 29.42 4.62
CA ASN A 119 -26.64 28.27 5.31
C ASN A 119 -26.47 26.94 4.55
N VAL A 120 -25.37 26.81 3.80
CA VAL A 120 -24.99 25.57 3.12
C VAL A 120 -23.55 25.22 3.43
N ALA A 121 -23.28 23.93 3.51
CA ALA A 121 -21.95 23.36 3.69
C ALA A 121 -21.75 22.22 2.68
N LEU A 122 -20.50 21.88 2.40
CA LEU A 122 -20.13 20.76 1.54
C LEU A 122 -20.05 19.49 2.37
N GLN A 123 -20.91 18.52 2.08
CA GLN A 123 -20.82 17.19 2.65
C GLN A 123 -20.06 16.26 1.70
N MET A 124 -18.96 15.70 2.20
CA MET A 124 -18.20 14.66 1.51
C MET A 124 -18.57 13.28 2.05
N TYR A 125 -18.48 12.27 1.18
CA TYR A 125 -18.72 10.88 1.50
C TYR A 125 -17.57 10.01 0.98
N LEU A 126 -17.36 8.86 1.63
CA LEU A 126 -16.50 7.81 1.11
C LEU A 126 -17.11 7.17 -0.15
N PRO A 127 -16.34 6.37 -0.91
CA PRO A 127 -16.84 5.69 -2.11
C PRO A 127 -18.04 4.76 -1.86
N ASP A 128 -18.30 4.35 -0.61
CA ASP A 128 -19.52 3.62 -0.24
C ASP A 128 -20.81 4.44 -0.38
N GLY A 129 -20.69 5.77 -0.58
CA GLY A 129 -21.77 6.70 -0.80
C GLY A 129 -22.61 7.04 0.42
N SER A 130 -22.23 6.60 1.62
CA SER A 130 -23.02 6.73 2.86
C SER A 130 -22.20 7.19 4.07
N THR A 131 -20.92 6.81 4.17
CA THR A 131 -20.05 7.22 5.26
C THR A 131 -19.56 8.63 5.01
N SER A 132 -19.93 9.56 5.89
CA SER A 132 -19.51 10.97 5.81
C SER A 132 -18.03 11.14 6.15
N VAL A 133 -17.36 12.05 5.45
CA VAL A 133 -16.00 12.50 5.79
C VAL A 133 -16.08 13.74 6.67
N THR A 134 -15.44 13.69 7.84
CA THR A 134 -15.35 14.82 8.77
C THR A 134 -14.03 15.56 8.56
N PRO A 135 -14.04 16.92 8.47
CA PRO A 135 -12.82 17.70 8.31
C PRO A 135 -11.78 17.41 9.39
N GLY A 136 -10.55 17.09 8.98
CA GLY A 136 -9.41 16.84 9.88
C GLY A 136 -9.42 15.48 10.58
N THR A 137 -10.40 14.62 10.29
CA THR A 137 -10.49 13.27 10.86
C THR A 137 -10.04 12.23 9.82
N GLU A 138 -9.25 11.26 10.26
CA GLU A 138 -8.86 10.13 9.42
C GLU A 138 -10.09 9.29 9.05
N THR A 139 -10.18 8.89 7.78
CA THR A 139 -11.28 8.05 7.30
C THR A 139 -11.14 6.62 7.81
N SER A 140 -12.26 5.87 7.76
CA SER A 140 -12.17 4.42 7.75
C SER A 140 -11.40 3.91 6.52
N ASN A 141 -11.02 2.64 6.53
CA ASN A 141 -10.33 1.98 5.43
C ASN A 141 -11.11 2.12 4.12
N ILE A 142 -10.47 2.72 3.12
CA ILE A 142 -10.92 2.71 1.73
C ILE A 142 -10.19 1.57 1.02
N GLN A 143 -10.94 0.64 0.43
CA GLN A 143 -10.33 -0.43 -0.35
C GLN A 143 -9.68 0.15 -1.61
N LEU A 144 -8.42 -0.21 -1.83
CA LEU A 144 -7.70 0.12 -3.05
C LEU A 144 -8.17 -0.83 -4.16
N ALA A 145 -8.68 -0.26 -5.24
CA ALA A 145 -8.92 -1.00 -6.47
C ALA A 145 -7.65 -0.93 -7.34
N ASP A 146 -7.29 -2.05 -7.96
CA ASP A 146 -6.21 -2.07 -8.93
C ASP A 146 -6.63 -1.24 -10.14
N SER A 147 -5.93 -0.14 -10.40
CA SER A 147 -6.20 0.71 -11.56
C SER A 147 -5.57 0.10 -12.80
N VAL A 148 -5.92 -1.14 -13.16
CA VAL A 148 -5.66 -1.68 -14.49
C VAL A 148 -6.95 -1.54 -15.30
N MET A 149 -7.27 -0.30 -15.67
CA MET A 149 -8.17 -0.08 -16.79
C MET A 149 -7.37 -0.34 -18.06
N THR A 150 -7.48 -1.56 -18.58
CA THR A 150 -6.95 -1.93 -19.90
C THR A 150 -7.46 -0.94 -20.97
N PRO A 151 -6.63 -0.46 -21.90
CA PRO A 151 -7.12 0.27 -23.05
C PRO A 151 -7.92 -0.71 -23.93
N THR A 152 -9.23 -0.51 -24.02
CA THR A 152 -10.02 -1.07 -25.12
C THR A 152 -9.65 -0.30 -26.38
N TYR A 153 -9.05 -1.00 -27.35
CA TYR A 153 -8.79 -0.53 -28.71
C TYR A 153 -10.08 -0.15 -29.45
#